data_AF-A0A0F7HHV1-F1
#
_entry.id   AF-A0A0F7HHV1-F1
#
_cell.length_a   1.000
_cell.length_b   1.000
_cell.length_c   1.000
_cell.angle_alpha   90.00
_cell.angle_beta   90.00
_cell.angle_gamma   90.00
#
_symmetry.space_group_name_H-M   'P 1'
#
loop_
_entity.id
_entity.type
_entity.pdbx_description
1 polymer ?
#
loop_
_entity_poly.entity_id
_entity_poly.type
_entity_poly.pdbx_seq_one_letter_code
_entity_poly.pdbx_strand_id
1 'polypeptide(L)'
;MKSLKMIVAALIVGSVSFGSMAATLLTKDELDKNPGKYEKIGTVSSTAQATDPMDLKDELSKLADEKGGQYYVVLAAREHGKFSAVADVYKDKQ
;
A
#
# COMPACT_ATOMS: atom_id res chain seq x y z
N MET A 1 15.56 -16.71 44.63
CA MET A 1 16.06 -16.03 43.41
C MET A 1 16.04 -16.98 42.20
N LYS A 2 14.87 -17.30 41.62
CA LYS A 2 14.79 -18.14 40.40
C LYS A 2 13.54 -17.93 39.52
N SER A 3 12.49 -17.29 40.03
CA SER A 3 11.24 -17.03 39.29
C SER A 3 11.19 -15.70 38.52
N LEU A 4 12.05 -14.72 38.86
CA LEU A 4 12.03 -13.40 38.21
C LEU A 4 12.70 -13.38 36.82
N LYS A 5 13.55 -14.37 36.52
CA LYS A 5 14.30 -14.44 35.26
C LYS A 5 13.43 -14.87 34.06
N MET A 6 12.25 -15.44 34.30
CA MET A 6 11.39 -15.98 33.24
C MET A 6 10.43 -14.95 32.63
N ILE A 7 10.23 -13.78 33.26
CA ILE A 7 9.32 -12.73 32.74
C ILE A 7 10.05 -11.78 31.76
N VAL A 8 11.38 -11.67 31.84
CA VAL A 8 12.15 -10.76 30.96
C VAL A 8 12.30 -11.31 29.53
N ALA A 9 12.10 -12.61 29.31
CA ALA A 9 12.24 -13.23 27.99
C ALA A 9 11.02 -13.05 27.06
N ALA A 10 9.92 -12.46 27.54
CA ALA A 10 8.67 -12.33 26.78
C ALA A 10 8.51 -10.99 26.04
N LEU A 11 9.45 -10.05 26.18
CA LEU A 11 9.29 -8.67 25.68
C LEU A 11 9.94 -8.40 24.30
N ILE A 12 10.29 -9.43 23.53
CA ILE A 12 10.95 -9.28 22.21
C ILE A 12 10.01 -9.65 21.05
N VAL A 13 8.69 -9.72 21.28
CA VAL A 13 7.76 -9.58 20.16
C VAL A 13 7.66 -8.09 19.86
N GLY A 14 8.71 -7.57 19.22
CA GLY A 14 8.70 -6.26 18.61
C GLY A 14 7.55 -6.24 17.64
N SER A 15 6.45 -5.66 18.06
CA SER A 15 5.42 -5.18 17.15
C SER A 15 6.14 -4.23 16.21
N VAL A 16 6.47 -4.71 15.01
CA VAL A 16 6.76 -3.86 13.88
C VAL A 16 5.47 -3.10 13.61
N SER A 17 5.30 -2.00 14.34
CA SER A 17 4.26 -1.02 14.10
C SER A 17 4.58 -0.40 12.75
N PHE A 18 4.06 -1.01 11.69
CA PHE A 18 3.93 -0.35 10.40
C PHE A 18 2.96 0.80 10.63
N GLY A 19 3.52 1.99 10.91
CA GLY A 19 2.75 3.21 10.98
C GLY A 19 1.92 3.33 9.72
N SER A 20 0.66 3.77 9.86
CA SER A 20 -0.23 4.08 8.75
C SER A 20 0.38 5.23 7.93
N MET A 21 1.36 4.93 7.10
CA MET A 21 1.83 5.79 6.04
C MET A 21 0.77 5.70 4.96
N ALA A 22 0.14 6.84 4.63
CA ALA A 22 -0.75 6.92 3.49
C ALA A 22 -0.01 6.42 2.25
N ALA A 23 -0.70 5.64 1.42
CA ALA A 23 -0.10 5.00 0.27
C ALA A 23 0.50 6.08 -0.62
N THR A 24 1.81 6.01 -0.81
CA THR A 24 2.51 7.00 -1.61
C THR A 24 2.45 6.57 -3.06
N LEU A 25 2.28 7.54 -3.96
CA LEU A 25 2.33 7.26 -5.39
C LEU A 25 3.75 6.81 -5.74
N LEU A 26 3.92 5.53 -6.04
CA LEU A 26 5.20 4.97 -6.37
C LEU A 26 5.43 5.16 -7.87
N THR A 27 6.58 5.72 -8.22
CA THR A 27 6.95 5.86 -9.63
C THR A 27 7.70 4.63 -10.11
N LYS A 28 7.61 4.33 -11.42
CA LYS A 28 8.36 3.24 -12.05
C LYS A 28 9.86 3.34 -11.77
N ASP A 29 10.39 4.56 -11.71
CA ASP A 29 11.79 4.83 -11.37
C ASP A 29 12.19 4.35 -9.97
N GLU A 30 11.30 4.46 -8.97
CA GLU A 30 11.58 3.97 -7.63
C GLU A 30 11.53 2.44 -7.56
N LEU A 31 10.56 1.85 -8.27
CA LEU A 31 10.46 0.41 -8.44
C LEU A 31 11.72 -0.16 -9.10
N ASP A 32 12.23 0.51 -10.15
CA ASP A 32 13.45 0.12 -10.88
C ASP A 32 14.74 0.41 -10.12
N LYS A 33 14.77 1.46 -9.28
CA LYS A 33 15.90 1.75 -8.40
C LYS A 33 16.04 0.73 -7.29
N ASN A 34 14.92 0.19 -6.78
CA ASN A 34 14.92 -0.81 -5.71
C ASN A 34 14.00 -2.00 -6.03
N PRO A 35 14.32 -2.83 -7.05
CA PRO A 35 13.47 -3.95 -7.48
C PRO A 35 13.32 -5.05 -6.42
N GLY A 36 14.21 -5.07 -5.44
CA GLY A 36 14.13 -5.98 -4.29
C GLY A 36 13.34 -5.44 -3.10
N LYS A 37 12.98 -4.14 -3.09
CA LYS A 37 12.26 -3.53 -1.96
C LYS A 37 10.75 -3.56 -2.09
N TYR A 38 10.19 -3.73 -3.28
CA TYR A 38 8.74 -3.62 -3.45
C TYR A 38 8.14 -4.95 -3.88
N GLU A 39 7.12 -5.40 -3.17
CA GLU A 39 6.35 -6.60 -3.50
C GLU A 39 4.94 -6.17 -3.92
N LYS A 40 4.50 -6.59 -5.12
CA LYS A 40 3.12 -6.40 -5.57
C LYS A 40 2.20 -7.28 -4.71
N ILE A 41 1.30 -6.65 -3.98
CA ILE A 41 0.35 -7.35 -3.10
C ILE A 41 -1.04 -7.48 -3.71
N GLY A 42 -1.34 -6.68 -4.74
CA GLY A 42 -2.63 -6.74 -5.39
C GLY A 42 -2.81 -5.67 -6.45
N THR A 43 -4.04 -5.60 -6.94
CA THR A 43 -4.49 -4.60 -7.90
C THR A 43 -5.81 -4.05 -7.36
N VAL A 44 -5.95 -2.74 -7.38
CA VAL A 44 -7.18 -2.02 -7.03
C VAL A 44 -7.73 -1.35 -8.28
N SER A 45 -9.05 -1.33 -8.39
CA SER A 45 -9.75 -0.65 -9.47
C SER A 45 -10.88 0.18 -8.90
N SER A 46 -10.88 1.48 -9.20
CA SER A 46 -12.05 2.32 -9.01
C SER A 46 -12.81 2.38 -10.33
N THR A 47 -14.12 2.08 -10.29
CA THR A 47 -14.96 1.91 -11.49
C THR A 47 -16.22 2.77 -11.47
N ALA A 48 -16.49 3.47 -10.36
CA ALA A 48 -17.88 3.69 -9.98
C ALA A 48 -18.37 5.14 -9.96
N GLN A 49 -17.59 6.14 -9.55
CA GLN A 49 -18.22 7.41 -9.17
C GLN A 49 -17.36 8.68 -9.24
N ALA A 50 -16.05 8.55 -9.50
CA ALA A 50 -15.20 9.72 -9.61
C ALA A 50 -15.53 10.50 -10.89
N THR A 51 -16.15 11.67 -10.73
CA THR A 51 -16.40 12.59 -11.84
C THR A 51 -15.14 13.37 -12.20
N ASP A 52 -14.17 13.40 -11.27
CA ASP A 52 -12.91 14.10 -11.38
C ASP A 52 -11.70 13.17 -11.20
N PRO A 53 -10.58 13.44 -11.88
CA PRO A 53 -9.34 12.69 -11.72
C PRO A 53 -8.73 12.81 -10.30
N MET A 54 -9.19 13.76 -9.50
CA MET A 54 -8.74 13.95 -8.11
C MET A 54 -9.41 12.95 -7.17
N ASP A 55 -10.74 12.82 -7.22
CA ASP A 55 -11.50 11.80 -6.48
C ASP A 55 -11.02 10.39 -6.83
N LEU A 56 -10.70 10.15 -8.10
CA LEU A 56 -10.18 8.88 -8.58
C LEU A 56 -8.84 8.53 -7.92
N LYS A 57 -7.95 9.51 -7.75
CA LYS A 57 -6.65 9.30 -7.09
C LYS A 57 -6.82 9.04 -5.60
N ASP A 58 -7.67 9.81 -4.93
CA ASP A 58 -7.93 9.65 -3.51
C ASP A 58 -8.58 8.29 -3.21
N GLU A 59 -9.53 7.87 -4.04
CA GLU A 59 -10.16 6.56 -3.93
C GLU A 59 -9.17 5.42 -4.19
N LEU A 60 -8.32 5.53 -5.22
CA LEU A 60 -7.27 4.54 -5.48
C LEU A 60 -6.25 4.47 -4.35
N SER A 61 -5.84 5.62 -3.80
CA SER A 61 -4.92 5.70 -2.66
C SER A 61 -5.54 5.00 -1.44
N LYS A 62 -6.81 5.29 -1.15
CA LYS A 62 -7.52 4.69 -0.04
C LYS A 62 -7.72 3.18 -0.22
N LEU A 63 -8.04 2.72 -1.43
CA LEU A 63 -8.14 1.30 -1.74
C LEU A 63 -6.77 0.60 -1.61
N ALA A 64 -5.69 1.26 -2.00
CA ALA A 64 -4.34 0.74 -1.82
C ALA A 64 -3.98 0.61 -0.32
N ASP A 65 -4.31 1.63 0.49
CA ASP A 65 -4.16 1.63 1.94
C ASP A 65 -4.97 0.49 2.59
N GLU A 66 -6.24 0.34 2.22
CA GLU A 66 -7.11 -0.74 2.72
C GLU A 66 -6.60 -2.14 2.37
N LYS A 67 -5.89 -2.28 1.23
CA LYS A 67 -5.23 -3.53 0.85
C LYS A 67 -3.94 -3.80 1.62
N GLY A 68 -3.50 -2.90 2.49
CA GLY A 68 -2.22 -2.99 3.19
C GLY A 68 -1.03 -2.63 2.29
N GLY A 69 -1.29 -1.87 1.21
CA GLY A 69 -0.27 -1.33 0.34
C GLY A 69 0.27 -0.03 0.89
N GLN A 70 1.59 0.09 0.89
CA GLN A 70 2.25 1.36 1.18
C GLN A 70 2.41 2.22 -0.08
N TYR A 71 2.20 1.60 -1.24
CA TYR A 71 2.54 2.16 -2.53
C TYR A 71 1.49 1.76 -3.56
N TYR A 72 1.14 2.66 -4.46
CA TYR A 72 0.32 2.32 -5.62
C TYR A 72 0.86 2.93 -6.90
N VAL A 73 0.67 2.20 -8.01
CA VAL A 73 1.09 2.60 -9.35
C VAL A 73 -0.14 2.58 -10.23
N VAL A 74 -0.56 3.77 -10.68
CA VAL A 74 -1.68 3.88 -11.63
C VAL A 74 -1.26 3.27 -12.97
N LEU A 75 -1.94 2.19 -13.37
CA LEU A 75 -1.67 1.47 -14.61
C LEU A 75 -2.40 2.10 -15.78
N ALA A 76 -3.68 2.37 -15.60
CA ALA A 76 -4.54 2.93 -16.63
C ALA A 76 -5.70 3.69 -16.00
N ALA A 77 -5.99 4.87 -16.53
CA ALA A 77 -7.27 5.54 -16.37
C ALA A 77 -7.97 5.49 -17.73
N ARG A 78 -9.18 4.93 -17.76
CA ARG A 78 -10.02 4.82 -18.95
C ARG A 78 -11.32 5.54 -18.70
N GLU A 79 -11.78 6.22 -19.74
CA GLU A 79 -13.08 6.89 -19.76
C GLU A 79 -13.92 6.19 -20.84
N HIS A 80 -14.88 5.37 -20.42
CA HIS A 80 -15.76 4.68 -21.35
C HIS A 80 -17.21 4.79 -20.86
N GLY A 81 -17.77 5.99 -20.97
CA GLY A 81 -19.07 6.37 -20.39
C GLY A 81 -19.08 6.52 -18.87
N LYS A 82 -18.11 5.92 -18.18
CA LYS A 82 -17.77 6.11 -16.76
C LYS A 82 -16.25 6.20 -16.63
N PHE A 83 -15.75 6.99 -15.69
CA PHE A 83 -14.33 7.00 -15.33
C PHE A 83 -14.00 5.71 -14.58
N SER A 84 -12.97 5.02 -15.04
CA SER A 84 -12.45 3.82 -14.40
C SER A 84 -10.94 3.90 -14.37
N ALA A 85 -10.32 3.70 -13.21
CA ALA A 85 -8.89 3.56 -13.12
C ALA A 85 -8.48 2.32 -12.38
N VAL A 86 -7.34 1.79 -12.81
CA VAL A 86 -6.72 0.59 -12.28
C VAL A 86 -5.34 0.98 -11.79
N ALA A 87 -5.03 0.63 -10.54
CA ALA A 87 -3.72 0.80 -9.94
C ALA A 87 -3.23 -0.52 -9.34
N ASP A 88 -1.95 -0.80 -9.52
CA ASP A 88 -1.29 -1.90 -8.82
C ASP A 88 -0.80 -1.42 -7.46
N VAL A 89 -0.95 -2.28 -6.46
CA VAL A 89 -0.61 -1.99 -5.08
C VAL A 89 0.64 -2.76 -4.69
N TYR A 90 1.59 -2.05 -4.08
CA TYR A 90 2.88 -2.56 -3.64
C TYR A 90 3.06 -2.28 -2.14
N LYS A 91 3.86 -3.13 -1.49
CA LYS A 91 4.35 -2.92 -0.12
C LYS A 91 5.87 -2.97 -0.11
N ASP A 92 6.49 -2.41 0.92
CA ASP A 92 7.88 -2.76 1.24
C ASP A 92 7.99 -4.27 1.54
N LYS A 93 8.90 -4.91 0.82
CA LYS A 93 9.37 -6.26 1.02
C LYS A 93 10.39 -6.21 2.16
N GLN A 94 9.99 -6.72 3.33
CA GLN A 94 10.92 -6.98 4.44
C GLN A 94 11.78 -8.22 4.15
#